data_AF-A0A0F9V9X8-F1
#
_entry.id   AF-A0A0F9V9X8-F1
#
_cell.length_a   1.000
_cell.length_b   1.000
_cell.length_c   1.000
_cell.angle_alpha   90.00
_cell.angle_beta   90.00
_cell.angle_gamma   90.00
#
_symmetry.space_group_name_H-M   'P 1'
#
loop_
_entity.id
_entity.type
_entity.pdbx_description
1 polymer ?
#
loop_
_entity_poly.entity_id
_entity_poly.type
_entity_poly.pdbx_seq_one_letter_code
_entity_poly.pdbx_strand_id
1 'polypeptide(L)' 'MEKQEHKERHQLLHKELDELVADFISETGKLPSQTGMLEFMKWSFEQTK' A
#
# COMPACT_ATOMS: atom_id res chain seq x y z
N MET A 1 4.91 3.69 -23.33
CA MET A 1 5.65 2.91 -22.32
C MET A 1 6.00 1.61 -22.94
N GLU A 2 7.29 1.35 -23.09
CA GLU A 2 7.74 0.01 -23.47
C GLU A 2 7.28 -0.97 -22.39
N LYS A 3 6.95 -2.20 -22.78
CA LYS A 3 6.42 -3.22 -21.85
C LYS A 3 7.34 -3.44 -20.64
N GLN A 4 8.64 -3.17 -20.79
CA GLN A 4 9.64 -3.29 -19.74
C GLN A 4 9.56 -2.17 -18.69
N GLU A 5 9.50 -0.90 -19.11
CA GLU A 5 9.32 0.24 -18.19
C GLU A 5 8.04 0.10 -17.35
N HIS A 6 6.96 -0.37 -17.98
CA HIS A 6 5.71 -0.64 -17.29
C HIS A 6 5.88 -1.72 -16.22
N LYS A 7 6.62 -2.79 -16.53
CA LYS A 7 6.87 -3.90 -15.60
C LYS A 7 7.72 -3.47 -14.41
N GLU A 8 8.80 -2.72 -14.65
CA GLU A 8 9.68 -2.20 -13.60
C GLU A 8 8.92 -1.28 -12.66
N ARG A 9 8.13 -0.35 -13.21
CA ARG A 9 7.26 0.50 -12.39
C ARG A 9 6.25 -0.32 -11.59
N HIS A 10 5.66 -1.35 -12.18
CA HIS A 10 4.69 -2.19 -11.48
C HIS A 10 5.34 -2.93 -10.31
N GLN A 11 6.59 -3.40 -10.46
CA GLN A 11 7.35 -4.02 -9.37
C GLN A 11 7.65 -3.06 -8.23
N LEU A 12 8.02 -1.82 -8.55
CA LEU A 12 8.26 -0.78 -7.54
C LEU A 12 6.98 -0.49 -6.74
N LEU A 13 5.85 -0.31 -7.44
CA LEU A 13 4.56 -0.04 -6.81
C LEU A 13 4.10 -1.17 -5.88
N HIS A 14 4.33 -2.44 -6.24
CA HIS A 14 4.04 -3.56 -5.34
C HIS A 14 4.89 -3.51 -4.09
N LYS A 15 6.19 -3.24 -4.23
CA LYS A 15 7.08 -3.17 -3.07
C LYS A 15 6.68 -2.04 -2.11
N GLU A 16 6.39 -0.86 -2.64
CA GLU A 16 5.94 0.28 -1.84
C GLU A 16 4.60 0.00 -1.16
N LEU A 17 3.68 -0.70 -1.86
CA LEU A 17 2.41 -1.12 -1.27
C LEU A 17 2.60 -2.17 -0.17
N ASP A 18 3.50 -3.13 -0.35
CA ASP A 18 3.80 -4.16 0.65
C ASP A 18 4.35 -3.53 1.95
N GLU A 19 5.25 -2.54 1.82
CA GLU A 19 5.77 -1.78 2.96
C GLU A 19 4.65 -1.01 3.67
N LEU A 20 3.81 -0.28 2.92
CA LEU A 20 2.67 0.45 3.48
C LEU A 20 1.65 -0.47 4.19
N VAL A 21 1.42 -1.66 3.65
CA VAL A 21 0.53 -2.67 4.25
C VAL A 21 1.15 -3.24 5.53
N ALA A 22 2.47 -3.47 5.56
CA ALA A 22 3.16 -3.92 6.75
C ALA A 22 3.07 -2.88 7.89
N ASP A 23 3.21 -1.60 7.56
CA ASP A 23 3.04 -0.49 8.52
C ASP A 23 1.60 -0.44 9.05
N PHE A 24 0.61 -0.55 8.16
CA PHE A 24 -0.80 -0.58 8.56
C PHE A 24 -1.10 -1.69 9.57
N ILE A 25 -0.61 -2.91 9.30
CA ILE A 25 -0.81 -4.05 10.20
C ILE A 25 -0.11 -3.79 11.54
N SER A 26 1.11 -3.26 11.51
CA SER A 26 1.93 -3.02 12.69
C SER A 26 1.34 -1.95 13.61
N GLU A 27 0.79 -0.87 13.04
CA GLU A 27 0.22 0.23 13.83
C GLU A 27 -1.20 -0.04 14.32
N THR A 28 -2.02 -0.69 13.48
CA THR A 28 -3.45 -0.82 13.75
C THR A 28 -3.84 -2.19 14.30
N GLY A 29 -2.98 -3.21 14.12
CA GLY A 29 -3.30 -4.61 14.41
C GLY A 29 -4.37 -5.21 13.50
N LYS A 30 -4.87 -4.47 12.49
CA LYS A 30 -5.91 -4.93 11.57
C LYS A 30 -5.29 -5.60 10.35
N LEU A 31 -5.96 -6.64 9.86
CA LEU A 31 -5.60 -7.24 8.57
C LEU A 31 -6.26 -6.47 7.42
N PRO A 32 -5.58 -6.32 6.26
CA PRO A 32 -6.16 -5.70 5.07
C PRO A 32 -7.42 -6.40 4.58
N SER A 33 -7.51 -7.72 4.74
CA SER A 33 -8.69 -8.52 4.39
C SER A 33 -9.93 -8.21 5.25
N GLN A 34 -9.73 -7.60 6.42
CA GLN A 34 -10.79 -7.24 7.37
C GLN A 34 -11.07 -5.73 7.35
N THR A 35 -10.30 -4.95 6.58
CA THR A 35 -10.38 -3.50 6.51
C THR A 35 -10.97 -3.09 5.17
N GLY A 36 -11.92 -2.16 5.17
CA GLY A 36 -12.44 -1.60 3.92
C GLY A 36 -11.37 -0.78 3.21
N MET A 37 -11.30 -0.86 1.86
CA MET A 37 -10.31 -0.11 1.07
C MET A 37 -10.32 1.40 1.38
N LEU A 38 -11.50 1.99 1.57
CA LEU A 38 -11.61 3.43 1.91
C LEU A 38 -11.00 3.77 3.26
N GLU A 39 -11.10 2.87 4.24
CA GLU A 39 -10.51 3.05 5.58
C GLU A 39 -8.99 2.98 5.50
N PHE A 40 -8.44 1.97 4.81
CA PHE A 40 -7.01 1.84 4.55
C PHE A 40 -6.45 3.09 3.86
N MET A 41 -7.12 3.58 2.82
CA MET A 41 -6.70 4.79 2.08
C MET A 41 -6.74 6.05 2.95
N LYS A 42 -7.73 6.17 3.84
CA LYS A 42 -7.80 7.30 4.80
C LYS A 42 -6.64 7.26 5.78
N TRP A 43 -6.39 6.11 6.39
CA TRP A 43 -5.27 5.93 7.30
C TRP A 43 -3.94 6.24 6.60
N SER A 44 -3.73 5.70 5.39
CA SER A 44 -2.51 5.96 4.61
C SER A 44 -2.29 7.45 4.35
N PHE A 45 -3.35 8.20 4.01
CA PHE A 45 -3.26 9.63 3.82
C PHE A 45 -2.94 10.39 5.12
N GLU A 46 -3.42 9.92 6.28
CA GLU A 46 -3.14 10.52 7.58
C GLU A 46 -1.65 10.41 7.96
N GLN A 47 -0.93 9.38 7.51
CA GLN A 47 0.52 9.22 7.76
C GLN A 47 1.41 10.19 6.98
N THR A 48 0.84 10.92 6.03
CA THR A 48 1.58 11.90 5.19
C THR A 48 1.48 13.34 5.70
N LYS A 49 0.82 13.55 6.85
CA LYS A 49 0.58 14.86 7.46
C LYS A 49 1.49 15.08 8.67
#